data_AF-A0A936CIY4-F1
#
_entry.id   AF-A0A936CIY4-F1
#
_cell.length_a   1.000
_cell.length_b   1.000
_cell.length_c   1.000
_cell.angle_alpha   90.00
_cell.angle_beta   90.00
_cell.angle_gamma   90.00
#
_symmetry.space_group_name_H-M   'P 1'
#
loop_
_entity.id
_entity.type
_entity.pdbx_description
1 polymer ?
#
loop_
_entity_poly.entity_id
_entity_poly.type
_entity_poly.pdbx_seq_one_letter_code
_entity_poly.pdbx_strand_id
1 'polypeptide(L)'
;MAIRLKEFEWVENFIKSNSQLVKEKFRKNVINFNLANLHWHKKEFNKVLKLVQNIEFDELFYALWVRLFTSTSYYELKEFDTLSFYLESFRTYIMRNKTLAKNRKDPYLLFIRYFKSLLDLQNATTEKLKNSNKMLLTQELSLKNGFWRKLMN
;
A
#
# COMPACT_ATOMS: atom_id res chain seq x y z
N MET A 1 5.48 -3.37 -16.12
CA MET A 1 4.72 -3.36 -17.38
C MET A 1 3.93 -4.65 -17.65
N ALA A 2 4.27 -5.82 -17.08
CA ALA A 2 3.52 -7.07 -17.29
C ALA A 2 2.28 -7.28 -16.39
N ILE A 3 2.25 -6.72 -15.18
CA ILE A 3 1.09 -6.87 -14.25
C ILE A 3 -0.20 -6.22 -14.80
N ARG A 4 -0.05 -5.27 -15.73
CA ARG A 4 -1.17 -4.57 -16.40
C ARG A 4 -1.90 -5.42 -17.45
N LEU A 5 -1.29 -6.51 -17.95
CA LEU A 5 -1.85 -7.31 -19.04
C LEU A 5 -2.68 -8.52 -18.57
N LYS A 6 -2.95 -8.66 -17.26
CA LYS A 6 -3.62 -9.83 -16.66
C LYS A 6 -2.91 -11.18 -16.93
N GLU A 7 -1.69 -11.18 -17.45
CA GLU A 7 -0.85 -12.37 -17.61
C GLU A 7 -0.19 -12.77 -16.29
N PHE A 8 -1.01 -12.99 -15.27
CA PHE A 8 -0.51 -13.16 -13.92
C PHE A 8 0.28 -14.46 -13.73
N GLU A 9 -0.06 -15.51 -14.48
CA GLU A 9 0.70 -16.78 -14.47
C GLU A 9 2.07 -16.62 -15.12
N TRP A 10 2.17 -15.87 -16.22
CA TRP A 10 3.46 -15.55 -16.83
C TRP A 10 4.34 -14.76 -15.88
N VAL A 11 3.79 -13.75 -15.19
CA VAL A 11 4.54 -12.96 -14.21
C VAL A 11 4.97 -13.82 -13.02
N GLU A 12 4.11 -14.72 -12.53
CA GLU A 12 4.45 -15.63 -11.44
C GLU A 12 5.59 -16.57 -11.82
N ASN A 13 5.51 -17.17 -13.02
CA ASN A 13 6.56 -18.02 -13.57
C ASN A 13 7.85 -17.22 -13.81
N PHE A 14 7.75 -16.00 -14.35
CA PHE A 14 8.89 -15.12 -14.54
C PHE A 14 9.59 -14.79 -13.22
N ILE A 15 8.84 -14.46 -12.16
CA ILE A 15 9.39 -14.18 -10.83
C ILE A 15 10.12 -15.42 -10.30
N LYS A 16 9.51 -16.61 -10.40
CA LYS A 16 10.11 -17.86 -9.92
C LYS A 16 11.36 -18.21 -10.72
N SER A 17 11.29 -18.21 -12.04
CA SER A 17 12.38 -18.61 -12.94
C SER A 17 13.56 -17.63 -12.95
N ASN A 18 13.31 -16.32 -12.86
CA ASN A 18 14.37 -15.31 -12.90
C ASN A 18 14.90 -14.94 -11.50
N SER A 19 14.28 -15.43 -10.42
CA SER A 19 14.77 -15.19 -9.07
C SER A 19 16.20 -15.67 -8.84
N GLN A 20 16.65 -16.69 -9.58
CA GLN A 20 18.01 -17.21 -9.49
C GLN A 20 19.08 -16.18 -9.92
N LEU A 21 18.72 -15.22 -10.77
CA LEU A 21 19.58 -14.11 -11.20
C LEU A 21 19.77 -13.05 -10.12
N VAL A 22 18.91 -13.04 -9.09
CA VAL A 22 19.07 -12.19 -7.92
C VAL A 22 20.10 -12.84 -6.99
N LYS A 23 21.03 -12.02 -6.47
CA LYS A 23 21.98 -12.45 -5.43
C LYS A 23 21.23 -13.14 -4.30
N GLU A 24 21.73 -14.29 -3.87
CA GLU A 24 21.05 -15.19 -2.93
C GLU A 24 20.52 -14.47 -1.68
N LYS A 25 21.33 -13.57 -1.12
CA LYS A 25 20.96 -12.73 0.03
C LYS A 25 19.65 -11.95 -0.16
N PHE A 26 19.37 -11.43 -1.35
CA PHE A 26 18.19 -10.59 -1.61
C PHE A 26 17.04 -11.36 -2.26
N ARG A 27 17.30 -12.58 -2.74
CA ARG A 27 16.36 -13.36 -3.56
C ARG A 27 15.01 -13.54 -2.88
N LYS A 28 14.99 -13.97 -1.61
CA LYS A 28 13.75 -14.19 -0.86
C LYS A 28 12.93 -12.91 -0.73
N ASN A 29 13.59 -11.79 -0.43
CA ASN A 29 12.94 -10.50 -0.24
C ASN A 29 12.32 -10.00 -1.56
N VAL A 30 13.06 -10.08 -2.66
CA VAL A 30 12.59 -9.70 -4.00
C VAL A 30 11.43 -10.57 -4.47
N ILE A 31 11.50 -11.89 -4.26
CA ILE A 31 10.39 -12.80 -4.60
C ILE A 31 9.14 -12.42 -3.80
N ASN A 32 9.25 -12.31 -2.48
CA ASN A 32 8.10 -12.00 -1.62
C ASN A 32 7.46 -10.66 -1.98
N PHE A 33 8.26 -9.65 -2.26
CA PHE A 33 7.77 -8.35 -2.71
C PHE A 33 7.01 -8.42 -4.03
N ASN A 34 7.59 -9.08 -5.04
CA ASN A 34 6.96 -9.16 -6.36
C ASN A 34 5.70 -10.01 -6.33
N LEU A 35 5.67 -11.10 -5.54
CA LEU A 35 4.47 -11.89 -5.32
C LEU A 35 3.40 -11.07 -4.56
N ALA A 36 3.79 -10.32 -3.53
CA ALA A 36 2.84 -9.46 -2.81
C ALA A 36 2.21 -8.44 -3.76
N ASN A 37 3.02 -7.80 -4.61
CA ASN A 37 2.53 -6.87 -5.63
C ASN A 37 1.60 -7.55 -6.65
N LEU A 38 1.94 -8.76 -7.09
CA LEU A 38 1.11 -9.56 -8.00
C LEU A 38 -0.25 -9.88 -7.38
N HIS A 39 -0.25 -10.42 -6.16
CA HIS A 39 -1.47 -10.77 -5.42
C HIS A 39 -2.31 -9.54 -5.07
N TRP A 40 -1.68 -8.39 -4.83
CA TRP A 40 -2.37 -7.13 -4.60
C TRP A 40 -3.18 -6.71 -5.84
N HIS A 41 -2.60 -6.82 -7.03
CA HIS A 41 -3.32 -6.56 -8.28
C HIS A 41 -4.40 -7.61 -8.59
N LYS A 42 -4.21 -8.87 -8.15
CA LYS A 42 -5.25 -9.92 -8.19
C LYS A 42 -6.36 -9.72 -7.15
N LYS A 43 -6.24 -8.73 -6.25
CA LYS A 43 -7.14 -8.52 -5.10
C LYS A 43 -7.15 -9.68 -4.09
N GLU A 44 -6.07 -10.42 -4.02
CA GLU A 44 -5.90 -11.56 -3.09
C GLU A 44 -5.25 -11.09 -1.79
N PHE A 45 -5.91 -10.16 -1.09
CA PHE A 45 -5.32 -9.39 0.02
C PHE A 45 -4.84 -10.23 1.21
N ASN A 46 -5.49 -11.36 1.51
CA ASN A 46 -5.02 -12.30 2.52
C ASN A 46 -3.62 -12.87 2.19
N LYS A 47 -3.34 -13.13 0.90
CA LYS A 47 -2.00 -13.59 0.47
C LYS A 47 -0.98 -12.47 0.53
N VAL A 48 -1.39 -11.24 0.20
CA VAL A 48 -0.56 -10.04 0.34
C VAL A 48 -0.07 -9.92 1.78
N LEU A 49 -0.99 -9.95 2.76
CA LEU A 49 -0.65 -9.82 4.18
C LEU A 49 0.33 -10.90 4.65
N LYS A 50 0.20 -12.15 4.17
CA LYS A 50 1.15 -13.24 4.48
C LYS A 50 2.53 -13.00 3.87
N LEU A 51 2.59 -12.52 2.64
CA LEU A 51 3.86 -12.30 1.94
C LEU A 51 4.63 -11.13 2.52
N VAL A 52 3.96 -10.01 2.82
CA VAL A 52 4.62 -8.79 3.31
C VAL A 52 5.18 -8.93 4.73
N GLN A 53 4.68 -9.89 5.53
CA GLN A 53 5.28 -10.24 6.83
C GLN A 53 6.69 -10.83 6.70
N ASN A 54 7.02 -11.38 5.54
CA ASN A 54 8.30 -12.02 5.26
C ASN A 54 9.24 -11.13 4.43
N ILE A 55 8.98 -9.83 4.37
CA ILE A 55 9.79 -8.84 3.65
C ILE A 55 10.64 -8.08 4.65
N GLU A 56 11.96 -8.15 4.48
CA GLU A 56 12.93 -7.42 5.30
C GLU A 56 13.01 -5.96 4.85
N PHE A 57 13.05 -5.05 5.82
CA PHE A 57 13.03 -3.59 5.59
C PHE A 57 14.43 -2.98 5.46
N ASP A 58 15.34 -3.69 4.81
CA ASP A 58 16.73 -3.24 4.60
C ASP A 58 16.80 -1.94 3.79
N GLU A 59 15.83 -1.74 2.89
CA GLU A 59 15.70 -0.52 2.12
C GLU A 59 14.38 0.20 2.43
N LEU A 60 14.47 1.52 2.47
CA LEU A 60 13.33 2.43 2.67
C LEU A 60 12.19 2.15 1.68
N PHE A 61 12.54 1.76 0.45
CA PHE A 61 11.57 1.41 -0.58
C PHE A 61 10.63 0.28 -0.12
N TYR A 62 11.19 -0.84 0.36
CA TYR A 62 10.40 -1.98 0.84
C TYR A 62 9.53 -1.60 2.04
N ALA A 63 10.10 -0.85 2.98
CA ALA A 63 9.39 -0.41 4.18
C ALA A 63 8.14 0.43 3.85
N LEU A 64 8.22 1.30 2.85
CA LEU A 64 7.11 2.15 2.43
C LEU A 64 6.05 1.36 1.67
N TRP A 65 6.47 0.53 0.71
CA TRP A 65 5.54 -0.26 -0.09
C TRP A 65 4.79 -1.31 0.71
N VAL A 66 5.46 -2.01 1.62
CA VAL A 66 4.79 -2.96 2.51
C VAL A 66 3.71 -2.26 3.33
N ARG A 67 3.98 -1.03 3.80
CA ARG A 67 2.97 -0.26 4.54
C ARG A 67 1.78 0.13 3.68
N LEU A 68 2.00 0.48 2.41
CA LEU A 68 0.92 0.73 1.46
C LEU A 68 0.09 -0.53 1.17
N PHE A 69 0.75 -1.67 0.92
CA PHE A 69 0.08 -2.96 0.69
C PHE A 69 -0.72 -3.42 1.90
N THR A 70 -0.18 -3.27 3.10
CA THR A 70 -0.89 -3.67 4.33
C THR A 70 -2.08 -2.75 4.60
N SER A 71 -1.94 -1.43 4.47
CA SER A 71 -3.06 -0.49 4.64
C SER A 71 -4.21 -0.75 3.65
N THR A 72 -3.87 -0.92 2.37
CA THR A 72 -4.88 -1.21 1.33
C THR A 72 -5.54 -2.58 1.58
N SER A 73 -4.75 -3.59 1.95
CA SER A 73 -5.27 -4.94 2.22
C SER A 73 -6.25 -4.96 3.39
N TYR A 74 -5.94 -4.30 4.51
CA TYR A 74 -6.87 -4.23 5.65
C TYR A 74 -8.17 -3.51 5.30
N TYR A 75 -8.10 -2.44 4.51
CA TYR A 75 -9.31 -1.73 4.07
C TYR A 75 -10.22 -2.62 3.21
N GLU A 76 -9.65 -3.30 2.23
CA GLU A 76 -10.39 -4.17 1.30
C GLU A 76 -10.97 -5.40 2.01
N LEU A 77 -10.28 -5.91 3.04
CA LEU A 77 -10.77 -6.98 3.92
C LEU A 77 -11.77 -6.50 4.98
N LYS A 78 -12.07 -5.19 5.03
CA LYS A 78 -12.94 -4.55 6.02
C LYS A 78 -12.45 -4.72 7.47
N GLU A 79 -11.15 -4.91 7.67
CA GLU A 79 -10.50 -4.94 8.99
C GLU A 79 -10.21 -3.51 9.46
N PHE A 80 -11.26 -2.73 9.70
CA PHE A 80 -11.16 -1.28 9.91
C PHE A 80 -10.48 -0.88 11.22
N ASP A 81 -10.72 -1.62 12.31
CA ASP A 81 -10.04 -1.38 13.58
C ASP A 81 -8.54 -1.62 13.46
N THR A 82 -8.15 -2.76 12.86
CA THR A 82 -6.75 -3.10 12.57
C THR A 82 -6.10 -2.03 11.68
N LEU A 83 -6.81 -1.58 10.64
CA LEU A 83 -6.33 -0.53 9.76
C LEU A 83 -6.09 0.78 10.51
N SER A 84 -6.99 1.18 11.40
CA SER A 84 -6.86 2.41 12.20
C SER A 84 -5.56 2.42 13.00
N PHE A 85 -5.30 1.36 13.78
CA PHE A 85 -4.06 1.21 14.53
C PHE A 85 -2.83 1.18 13.63
N TYR A 86 -2.93 0.49 12.49
CA TYR A 86 -1.84 0.40 11.52
C TYR A 86 -1.47 1.76 10.91
N LEU A 87 -2.46 2.58 10.57
CA LEU A 87 -2.26 3.92 10.00
C LEU A 87 -1.55 4.87 10.97
N GLU A 88 -1.80 4.77 12.27
CA GLU A 88 -1.06 5.55 13.27
C GLU A 88 0.40 5.12 13.39
N SER A 89 0.65 3.81 13.36
CA SER A 89 2.02 3.28 13.31
C SER A 89 2.75 3.73 12.04
N PHE A 90 2.09 3.67 10.89
CA PHE A 90 2.63 4.16 9.62
C PHE A 90 2.94 5.66 9.68
N ARG A 91 2.02 6.47 10.20
CA ARG A 91 2.25 7.92 10.38
C ARG A 91 3.47 8.19 11.24
N THR A 92 3.58 7.49 12.37
CA THR A 92 4.71 7.63 13.29
C THR A 92 6.03 7.28 12.60
N TYR A 93 6.05 6.20 11.80
CA TYR A 93 7.20 5.81 11.00
C TYR A 93 7.62 6.92 10.01
N ILE A 94 6.68 7.46 9.22
CA ILE A 94 6.97 8.55 8.26
C ILE A 94 7.52 9.78 8.97
N MET A 95 6.90 10.18 10.08
CA MET A 95 7.31 11.37 10.82
C MET A 95 8.72 11.24 11.38
N ARG A 96 9.05 10.09 11.99
CA ARG A 96 10.36 9.84 12.62
C ARG A 96 11.47 9.55 11.63
N ASN A 97 11.15 9.11 10.42
CA ASN A 97 12.15 8.76 9.43
C ASN A 97 12.92 10.01 8.95
N LYS A 98 14.20 10.13 9.30
CA LYS A 98 15.06 11.26 8.94
C LYS A 98 15.66 11.17 7.53
N THR A 99 15.68 9.97 6.92
CA THR A 99 16.22 9.77 5.56
C THR A 99 15.23 10.22 4.48
N LEU A 100 13.94 10.29 4.80
CA LEU A 100 12.93 10.90 3.96
C LEU A 100 12.99 12.43 4.04
N ALA A 101 13.36 13.07 2.94
CA ALA A 101 13.21 14.52 2.78
C ALA A 101 11.73 14.92 2.97
N LYS A 102 11.49 16.13 3.51
CA LYS A 102 10.14 16.61 3.88
C LYS A 102 9.13 16.49 2.73
N ASN A 103 9.51 16.94 1.53
CA ASN A 103 8.67 16.85 0.32
C ASN A 103 8.33 15.41 -0.10
N ARG A 104 9.12 14.41 0.30
CA ARG A 104 8.86 13.00 0.04
C ARG A 104 7.97 12.34 1.11
N LYS A 105 7.76 12.99 2.26
CA LYS A 105 6.84 12.50 3.31
C LYS A 105 5.38 12.82 2.97
N ASP A 106 5.14 13.99 2.38
CA ASP A 106 3.80 14.51 2.12
C ASP A 106 2.86 13.55 1.38
N PRO A 107 3.29 12.79 0.36
CA PRO A 107 2.41 11.85 -0.32
C PRO A 107 1.92 10.72 0.60
N TYR A 108 2.79 10.22 1.49
CA TYR A 108 2.42 9.17 2.45
C TYR A 108 1.53 9.69 3.58
N LEU A 109 1.78 10.92 4.05
CA LEU A 109 0.90 11.54 5.04
C LEU A 109 -0.49 11.83 4.45
N LEU A 110 -0.57 12.23 3.17
CA LEU A 110 -1.83 12.37 2.46
C LEU A 110 -2.53 11.01 2.30
N PHE A 111 -1.80 9.97 1.90
CA PHE A 111 -2.33 8.60 1.84
C PHE A 111 -2.97 8.19 3.16
N ILE A 112 -2.26 8.39 4.28
CA ILE A 112 -2.75 8.02 5.60
C ILE A 112 -4.02 8.79 5.96
N ARG A 113 -4.03 10.11 5.69
CA ARG A 113 -5.19 10.96 5.97
C ARG A 113 -6.41 10.53 5.14
N TYR A 114 -6.20 10.23 3.86
CA TYR A 114 -7.24 9.72 2.97
C TYR A 114 -7.87 8.43 3.52
N PHE A 115 -7.08 7.45 3.93
CA PHE A 115 -7.62 6.22 4.52
C PHE A 115 -8.35 6.46 5.84
N LYS A 116 -7.88 7.38 6.69
CA LYS A 116 -8.62 7.76 7.90
C LYS A 116 -9.99 8.37 7.57
N SER A 117 -10.05 9.26 6.59
CA SER A 117 -11.33 9.81 6.12
C SER A 117 -12.26 8.75 5.54
N LEU A 118 -11.73 7.72 4.88
CA LEU A 118 -12.52 6.57 4.45
C LEU A 118 -13.08 5.77 5.64
N LEU A 119 -12.30 5.60 6.71
CA LEU A 119 -12.78 4.94 7.93
C LEU A 119 -13.86 5.78 8.63
N ASP A 120 -13.67 7.09 8.72
CA ASP A 120 -14.66 8.01 9.29
C ASP A 120 -15.98 7.98 8.50
N LEU A 121 -15.90 7.83 7.17
CA LEU A 121 -17.07 7.65 6.30
C LEU A 121 -17.83 6.33 6.56
N GLN A 122 -17.11 5.24 6.80
CA GLN A 122 -17.73 3.95 7.13
C GLN A 122 -18.43 4.01 8.49
N ASN A 123 -17.82 4.71 9.46
CA ASN A 123 -18.35 4.85 10.81
C ASN A 123 -19.40 5.97 10.95
N ALA A 124 -19.55 6.84 9.94
CA ALA A 124 -20.51 7.93 9.97
C ALA A 124 -21.95 7.39 9.96
N THR A 125 -22.69 7.71 11.03
CA THR A 125 -24.09 7.29 11.21
C THR A 125 -25.09 8.20 10.51
N THR A 126 -24.69 9.43 10.12
CA THR A 126 -25.59 10.40 9.47
C THR A 126 -25.16 10.76 8.05
N GLU A 127 -26.12 10.96 7.15
CA GLU A 127 -25.86 11.36 5.76
C GLU A 127 -25.11 12.69 5.65
N LYS A 128 -25.36 13.62 6.58
CA LYS A 128 -24.66 14.91 6.63
C LYS A 128 -23.16 14.75 6.87
N LEU A 129 -22.77 13.86 7.80
CA LEU A 129 -21.36 13.53 8.04
C LEU A 129 -20.73 12.81 6.85
N LYS A 130 -21.48 11.90 6.21
CA LYS A 130 -21.03 11.22 4.98
C LYS A 130 -20.74 12.20 3.85
N ASN A 131 -21.61 13.19 3.64
CA ASN A 131 -21.46 14.17 2.56
C ASN A 131 -20.28 15.12 2.80
N SER A 132 -20.07 15.60 4.03
CA SER A 132 -18.92 16.45 4.39
C SER A 132 -17.58 15.72 4.19
N ASN A 133 -17.48 14.49 4.69
CA ASN A 133 -16.26 13.69 4.56
C ASN A 133 -15.98 13.30 3.10
N LYS A 134 -17.02 13.02 2.30
CA LYS A 134 -16.89 12.74 0.87
C LYS A 134 -16.39 13.98 0.09
N MET A 135 -16.87 15.17 0.43
CA MET A 135 -16.43 16.42 -0.19
C MET A 135 -14.94 16.71 0.08
N LEU A 136 -14.49 16.51 1.33
CA LEU A 136 -13.08 16.62 1.72
C LEU A 136 -12.21 15.62 0.93
N LEU A 137 -12.66 14.37 0.84
CA LEU A 137 -11.97 13.32 0.10
C LEU A 137 -11.80 13.67 -1.39
N THR A 138 -12.83 14.27 -1.99
CA THR A 138 -12.84 14.64 -3.42
C THR A 138 -11.88 15.80 -3.70
N GLN A 139 -11.82 16.80 -2.81
CA GLN A 139 -10.84 17.87 -2.90
C GLN A 139 -9.40 17.35 -2.77
N GLU A 140 -9.13 16.46 -1.80
CA GLU A 140 -7.79 15.91 -1.59
C GLU A 140 -7.28 15.08 -2.76
N LEU A 141 -8.15 14.27 -3.39
CA LEU A 141 -7.80 13.50 -4.58
C LEU A 141 -7.53 14.40 -5.78
N SER A 142 -8.36 15.44 -5.99
CA SER A 142 -8.23 16.36 -7.13
C SER A 142 -6.89 17.11 -7.16
N LEU A 143 -6.29 17.37 -5.99
CA LEU A 143 -5.06 18.16 -5.85
C LEU A 143 -3.78 17.38 -6.18
N LYS A 144 -3.80 16.03 -6.24
CA LYS A 144 -2.57 15.22 -6.41
C LYS A 144 -2.76 13.94 -7.25
N ASN A 145 -3.50 14.05 -8.36
CA ASN A 145 -3.81 12.97 -9.31
C ASN A 145 -2.60 12.15 -9.83
N GLY A 146 -1.36 12.65 -9.73
CA GLY A 146 -0.16 11.97 -10.24
C GLY A 146 0.42 10.86 -9.35
N PHE A 147 0.26 10.94 -8.02
CA PHE A 147 0.87 9.96 -7.10
C PHE A 147 0.13 8.61 -7.15
N TRP A 148 -1.20 8.67 -7.08
CA TRP A 148 -2.07 7.52 -7.12
C TRP A 148 -2.07 6.81 -8.48
N ARG A 149 -2.04 7.56 -9.59
CA ARG A 149 -1.89 6.98 -10.94
C ARG A 149 -0.55 6.26 -11.13
N LYS A 150 0.51 6.67 -10.45
CA LYS A 150 1.83 5.99 -10.52
C LYS A 150 1.92 4.77 -9.59
N LEU A 151 1.18 4.76 -8.49
CA LEU A 151 1.08 3.61 -7.59
C LEU A 151 0.16 2.51 -8.13
N MET A 152 -0.92 2.89 -8.84
CA MET A 152 -1.95 1.97 -9.34
C MET A 152 -1.80 1.55 -10.81
N ASN A 153 -0.87 2.15 -11.58
CA ASN A 153 -0.55 1.76 -12.97
C ASN A 153 0.86 1.18 -13.08
#